data_AF-A0A1Y3NLQ2-F1
#
_entry.id   AF-A0A1Y3NLQ2-F1
#
_cell.length_a   1.000
_cell.length_b   1.000
_cell.length_c   1.000
_cell.angle_alpha   90.00
_cell.angle_beta   90.00
_cell.angle_gamma   90.00
#
_symmetry.space_group_name_H-M   'P 1'
#
loop_
_entity.id
_entity.type
_entity.pdbx_description
1 polymer ?
#
loop_
_entity_poly.entity_id
_entity_poly.type
_entity_poly.pdbx_seq_one_letter_code
_entity_poly.pdbx_strand_id
1 'polypeptide(L)'
;MNYNVHNIISRARMLTSSMALGQLNILQMNLPQIENYISIIEEEYIPILKKYIFYPPSEHPIVIYEPNSEESTKSEYVNLNGYELIKNIIVWTKGLFKISPEEWIGRYYYFDVIEESMKILYNDEIASQNNKILILYIFTGVLIALSLLINFLGLTPLYNNTRRLYDKTMGMFKHLLKGSINDMVSKFEICIESITETYDISIDARKNKYKIDSQTYLSRNIKKMKGYVINFLLIATILCVTIPIIIKNNSIVKNVNYNMNAKVQKQLYSGTIGLPSTKDMRYLDSLIIEQKCKMDEESCANIEEDMTCEYTESIVKLGLNELIDEFLDKMKVILMKSKIKNIKNTQYIYYNDHNFIIKAISAYTTPEFLFELNIMQHILAGLEKFDSILYNNIYESIRTSVITLLIITIVGVVLIISAALMTYRTVVETNESLNELVDIIFIIPQSTINMIPQFKRFIETSSFEEE
;
A
#
# COMPACT_ATOMS: atom_id res chain seq x y z
N MET A 1 50.70 -5.54 -20.27
CA MET A 1 49.88 -5.87 -19.10
C MET A 1 48.43 -5.45 -19.22
N ASN A 2 48.12 -4.15 -19.37
CA ASN A 2 46.73 -3.66 -19.49
C ASN A 2 45.96 -4.38 -20.62
N TYR A 3 46.59 -4.58 -21.78
CA TYR A 3 45.99 -5.26 -22.92
C TYR A 3 45.45 -6.68 -22.63
N ASN A 4 46.26 -7.58 -22.02
CA ASN A 4 45.81 -8.96 -21.75
C ASN A 4 44.74 -9.00 -20.66
N VAL A 5 44.86 -8.17 -19.62
CA VAL A 5 43.84 -8.06 -18.56
C VAL A 5 42.52 -7.56 -19.13
N HIS A 6 42.57 -6.51 -19.97
CA HIS A 6 41.40 -5.98 -20.66
C HIS A 6 40.73 -7.04 -21.54
N ASN A 7 41.52 -7.80 -22.31
CA ASN A 7 41.00 -8.89 -23.15
C ASN A 7 40.33 -10.00 -22.33
N ILE A 8 40.90 -10.36 -21.18
CA ILE A 8 40.27 -11.34 -20.27
C ILE A 8 38.92 -10.82 -19.78
N ILE A 9 38.85 -9.58 -19.29
CA ILE A 9 37.62 -8.99 -18.74
C ILE A 9 36.56 -8.84 -19.83
N SER A 10 36.93 -8.31 -21.00
CA SER A 10 36.02 -8.12 -22.13
C SER A 10 35.43 -9.45 -22.59
N ARG A 11 36.27 -10.49 -22.71
CA ARG A 11 35.83 -11.83 -23.11
C ARG A 11 35.02 -12.53 -22.03
N ALA A 12 35.36 -12.36 -20.75
CA ALA A 12 34.55 -12.88 -19.66
C ALA A 12 33.14 -12.28 -19.68
N ARG A 13 32.99 -10.97 -19.95
CA ARG A 13 31.68 -10.32 -20.15
C ARG A 13 30.95 -10.89 -21.35
N MET A 14 31.61 -10.98 -22.50
CA MET A 14 31.03 -11.56 -23.72
C MET A 14 30.55 -13.00 -23.49
N LEU A 15 31.34 -13.81 -22.76
CA LEU A 15 30.98 -15.17 -22.43
C LEU A 15 29.80 -15.24 -21.47
N THR A 16 29.74 -14.35 -20.47
CA THR A 16 28.59 -14.22 -19.57
C THR A 16 27.31 -13.94 -20.37
N SER A 17 27.36 -12.98 -21.31
CA SER A 17 26.23 -12.68 -22.20
C SER A 17 25.89 -13.83 -23.17
N SER A 18 26.89 -14.54 -23.69
CA SER A 18 26.67 -15.68 -24.59
C SER A 18 26.04 -16.87 -23.85
N MET A 19 26.47 -17.11 -22.61
CA MET A 19 25.88 -18.12 -21.72
C MET A 19 24.43 -17.76 -21.38
N ALA A 20 24.15 -16.50 -21.06
CA ALA A 20 22.79 -16.00 -20.82
C ALA A 20 21.84 -16.24 -22.01
N LEU A 21 22.37 -16.20 -23.23
CA LEU A 21 21.64 -16.46 -24.47
C LEU A 21 21.64 -17.94 -24.88
N GLY A 22 22.20 -18.84 -24.06
CA GLY A 22 22.30 -20.28 -24.36
C GLY A 22 23.25 -20.63 -25.51
N GLN A 23 24.17 -19.74 -25.90
CA GLN A 23 25.05 -19.91 -27.05
C GLN A 23 26.36 -20.64 -26.70
N LEU A 24 26.24 -21.92 -26.32
CA LEU A 24 27.36 -22.77 -25.86
C LEU A 24 28.54 -22.86 -26.85
N ASN A 25 28.27 -22.77 -28.16
CA ASN A 25 29.32 -22.83 -29.18
C ASN A 25 30.30 -21.64 -29.08
N ILE A 26 29.82 -20.45 -28.69
CA ILE A 26 30.65 -19.27 -28.49
C ILE A 26 31.56 -19.48 -27.27
N LEU A 27 31.05 -20.18 -26.25
CA LEU A 27 31.83 -20.55 -25.08
C LEU A 27 33.06 -21.37 -25.46
N GLN A 28 32.83 -22.47 -26.17
CA GLN A 28 33.86 -23.42 -26.57
C GLN A 28 34.94 -22.77 -27.46
N MET A 29 34.56 -21.82 -28.32
CA MET A 29 35.50 -21.11 -29.18
C MET A 29 36.39 -20.11 -28.43
N ASN A 30 35.90 -19.51 -27.35
CA ASN A 30 36.60 -18.42 -26.66
C ASN A 30 37.40 -18.88 -25.44
N LEU A 31 37.03 -20.01 -24.82
CA LEU A 31 37.71 -20.54 -23.64
C LEU A 31 39.22 -20.75 -23.85
N PRO A 32 39.68 -21.39 -24.96
CA PRO A 32 41.11 -21.58 -25.21
C PRO A 32 41.86 -20.25 -25.38
N GLN A 33 41.20 -19.22 -25.93
CA GLN A 33 41.82 -17.91 -26.11
C GLN A 33 42.03 -17.21 -24.75
N ILE A 34 41.10 -17.38 -23.81
CA ILE A 34 41.24 -16.84 -22.46
C ILE A 34 42.31 -17.60 -21.67
N GLU A 35 42.34 -18.93 -21.76
CA GLU A 35 43.42 -19.74 -21.17
C GLU A 35 44.80 -19.32 -21.66
N ASN A 36 44.92 -19.01 -22.96
CA ASN A 36 46.16 -18.49 -23.52
C ASN A 36 46.54 -17.13 -22.91
N TYR A 37 45.60 -16.19 -22.76
CA TYR A 37 45.89 -14.92 -22.09
C TYR A 37 46.30 -15.10 -20.62
N ILE A 38 45.64 -16.00 -19.90
CA ILE A 38 46.01 -16.32 -18.52
C ILE A 38 47.44 -16.87 -18.47
N SER A 39 47.77 -17.79 -19.38
CA SER A 39 49.11 -18.40 -19.46
C SER A 39 50.18 -17.34 -19.74
N ILE A 40 49.94 -16.42 -20.68
CA ILE A 40 50.86 -15.30 -20.96
C ILE A 40 51.04 -14.41 -19.71
N ILE A 41 49.96 -14.06 -19.00
CA ILE A 41 50.07 -13.25 -17.78
C ILE A 41 50.86 -14.01 -16.70
N GLU A 42 50.61 -15.30 -16.54
CA GLU A 42 51.24 -16.15 -15.52
C GLU A 42 52.72 -16.42 -15.81
N GLU A 43 53.09 -16.66 -17.07
CA GLU A 43 54.45 -16.99 -17.48
C GLU A 43 55.32 -15.75 -17.72
N GLU A 44 54.76 -14.68 -18.29
CA GLU A 44 55.54 -13.49 -18.63
C GLU A 44 55.40 -12.39 -17.57
N TYR A 45 54.18 -12.10 -17.11
CA TYR A 45 53.95 -10.90 -16.29
C TYR A 45 54.18 -11.14 -14.81
N ILE A 46 53.78 -12.29 -14.27
CA ILE A 46 53.99 -12.61 -12.85
C ILE A 46 55.48 -12.57 -12.46
N PRO A 47 56.44 -13.12 -13.23
CA PRO A 47 57.86 -13.01 -12.89
C PRO A 47 58.34 -11.55 -12.85
N ILE A 48 57.88 -10.71 -13.78
CA ILE A 48 58.22 -9.29 -13.83
C ILE A 48 57.63 -8.55 -12.63
N LEU A 49 56.40 -8.85 -12.24
CA LEU A 49 55.70 -8.22 -11.13
C LEU A 49 56.19 -8.69 -9.77
N LYS A 50 56.79 -9.89 -9.68
CA LYS A 50 57.27 -10.47 -8.42
C LYS A 50 58.28 -9.57 -7.70
N LYS A 51 59.06 -8.77 -8.44
CA LYS A 51 59.99 -7.79 -7.84
C LYS A 51 59.28 -6.64 -7.10
N TYR A 52 57.99 -6.43 -7.36
CA TYR A 52 57.15 -5.40 -6.74
C TYR A 52 56.23 -5.97 -5.65
N ILE A 53 56.42 -7.22 -5.21
CA ILE A 53 55.56 -7.85 -4.20
C ILE A 53 55.53 -7.11 -2.87
N PHE A 54 56.62 -6.40 -2.53
CA PHE A 54 56.74 -5.62 -1.29
C PHE A 54 56.39 -4.14 -1.47
N TYR A 55 55.90 -3.73 -2.65
CA TYR A 55 55.42 -2.36 -2.81
C TYR A 55 54.14 -2.17 -2.00
N PRO A 56 53.94 -0.98 -1.42
CA PRO A 56 52.72 -0.68 -0.68
C PRO A 56 51.50 -0.86 -1.60
N PRO A 57 50.35 -1.28 -1.04
CA PRO A 57 49.08 -1.32 -1.78
C PRO A 57 48.72 0.02 -2.41
N SER A 58 47.95 -0.02 -3.49
CA SER A 58 47.36 1.18 -4.11
C SER A 58 46.52 1.96 -3.09
N GLU A 59 46.56 3.29 -3.14
CA GLU A 59 45.63 4.15 -2.38
C GLU A 59 44.19 4.07 -2.91
N HIS A 60 44.02 3.50 -4.11
CA HIS A 60 42.74 3.36 -4.78
C HIS A 60 42.23 1.93 -4.58
N PRO A 61 41.15 1.73 -3.81
CA PRO A 61 40.63 0.39 -3.53
C PRO A 61 39.91 -0.19 -4.74
N ILE A 62 39.92 -1.51 -4.82
CA ILE A 62 39.01 -2.26 -5.69
C ILE A 62 37.85 -2.82 -4.86
N VAL A 63 36.68 -2.94 -5.47
CA VAL A 63 35.52 -3.57 -4.83
C VAL A 63 35.55 -5.07 -5.14
N ILE A 64 35.67 -5.90 -4.11
CA ILE A 64 35.57 -7.35 -4.21
C ILE A 64 34.19 -7.76 -3.70
N TYR A 65 33.50 -8.59 -4.46
CA TYR A 65 32.22 -9.18 -4.07
C TYR A 65 32.45 -10.63 -3.63
N GLU A 66 32.16 -10.93 -2.37
CA GLU A 66 32.22 -12.29 -1.86
C GLU A 66 30.82 -12.92 -1.95
N PRO A 67 30.63 -13.94 -2.80
CA PRO A 67 29.38 -14.69 -2.83
C PRO A 67 29.33 -15.58 -1.58
N ASN A 68 28.73 -15.08 -0.49
CA ASN A 68 28.40 -15.93 0.65
C ASN A 68 27.16 -16.77 0.33
N SER A 69 27.12 -18.00 0.87
CA SER A 69 26.00 -18.93 0.75
C SER A 69 24.72 -18.48 1.46
N GLU A 70 24.77 -17.39 2.23
CA GLU A 70 23.67 -16.87 3.04
C GLU A 70 23.27 -15.47 2.55
N GLU A 71 22.42 -15.45 1.50
CA GLU A 71 21.51 -14.38 1.00
C GLU A 71 22.01 -12.93 0.81
N SER A 72 23.21 -12.56 1.25
CA SER A 72 23.75 -11.21 1.11
C SER A 72 25.15 -11.23 0.51
N THR A 73 25.26 -10.69 -0.71
CA THR A 73 26.54 -10.41 -1.35
C THR A 73 27.24 -9.32 -0.54
N LYS A 74 28.29 -9.69 0.21
CA LYS A 74 29.11 -8.69 0.91
C LYS A 74 30.11 -8.13 -0.07
N SER A 75 30.19 -6.81 -0.15
CA SER A 75 31.25 -6.10 -0.86
C SER A 75 32.28 -5.57 0.13
N GLU A 76 33.55 -5.68 -0.22
CA GLU A 76 34.65 -5.11 0.55
C GLU A 76 35.55 -4.26 -0.36
N TYR A 77 36.01 -3.13 0.16
CA TYR A 77 37.03 -2.30 -0.47
C TYR A 77 38.41 -2.82 -0.09
N VAL A 78 39.13 -3.37 -1.07
CA VAL A 78 40.46 -3.96 -0.86
C VAL A 78 41.50 -3.17 -1.64
N ASN A 79 42.53 -2.69 -0.94
CA ASN A 79 43.70 -2.07 -1.55
C ASN A 79 44.72 -3.15 -1.90
N LEU A 80 45.04 -3.30 -3.18
CA LEU A 80 46.01 -4.28 -3.67
C LEU A 80 47.19 -3.58 -4.36
N ASN A 81 48.39 -4.16 -4.24
CA ASN A 81 49.49 -3.76 -5.12
C ASN A 81 49.35 -4.43 -6.51
N GLY A 82 50.14 -3.98 -7.48
CA GLY A 82 50.02 -4.47 -8.87
C GLY A 82 50.27 -5.98 -9.03
N TYR A 83 51.13 -6.57 -8.18
CA TYR A 83 51.38 -8.02 -8.19
C TYR A 83 50.15 -8.79 -7.66
N GLU A 84 49.63 -8.38 -6.52
CA GLU A 84 48.46 -9.00 -5.88
C GLU A 84 47.21 -8.91 -6.75
N LEU A 85 46.96 -7.73 -7.35
CA LEU A 85 45.83 -7.53 -8.25
C LEU A 85 45.87 -8.51 -9.43
N ILE A 86 47.02 -8.64 -10.09
CA ILE A 86 47.16 -9.51 -11.26
C ILE A 86 47.06 -10.98 -10.86
N LYS A 87 47.61 -11.35 -9.71
CA LYS A 87 47.48 -12.71 -9.16
C LYS A 87 46.01 -13.04 -8.86
N ASN A 88 45.27 -12.11 -8.27
CA ASN A 88 43.84 -12.30 -7.98
C ASN A 88 43.00 -12.38 -9.27
N ILE A 89 43.30 -11.56 -10.27
CA ILE A 89 42.66 -11.66 -11.60
C ILE A 89 42.87 -13.06 -12.20
N ILE A 90 44.07 -13.63 -12.12
CA ILE A 90 44.32 -15.01 -12.59
C ILE A 90 43.43 -16.01 -11.84
N VAL A 91 43.38 -15.92 -10.51
CA VAL A 91 42.58 -16.83 -9.67
C VAL A 91 41.09 -16.72 -9.99
N TRP A 92 40.54 -15.50 -10.04
CA TRP A 92 39.14 -15.25 -10.37
C TRP A 92 38.79 -15.73 -11.78
N THR A 93 39.66 -15.47 -12.75
CA THR A 93 39.46 -15.89 -14.14
C THR A 93 39.47 -17.42 -14.24
N LYS A 94 40.45 -18.10 -13.63
CA LYS A 94 40.47 -19.58 -13.56
C LYS A 94 39.26 -20.14 -12.82
N GLY A 95 38.78 -19.48 -11.77
CA GLY A 95 37.57 -19.86 -11.04
C GLY A 95 36.33 -19.77 -11.93
N LEU A 96 36.16 -18.67 -12.64
CA LEU A 96 35.02 -18.41 -13.53
C LEU A 96 34.91 -19.46 -14.66
N PHE A 97 36.05 -19.92 -15.20
CA PHE A 97 36.10 -20.89 -16.29
C PHE A 97 36.14 -22.36 -15.85
N LYS A 98 36.28 -22.64 -14.55
CA LYS A 98 36.11 -24.00 -14.01
C LYS A 98 34.65 -24.40 -13.83
N ILE A 99 33.74 -23.42 -13.78
CA ILE A 99 32.31 -23.64 -13.64
C ILE A 99 31.79 -24.24 -14.95
N SER A 100 31.10 -25.38 -14.88
CA SER A 100 30.55 -26.01 -16.09
C SER A 100 29.46 -25.13 -16.70
N PRO A 101 29.23 -25.19 -18.03
CA PRO A 101 28.15 -24.41 -18.65
C PRO A 101 26.79 -24.69 -18.02
N GLU A 102 26.52 -25.92 -17.59
CA GLU A 102 25.30 -26.33 -16.91
C GLU A 102 25.18 -25.70 -15.52
N GLU A 103 26.27 -25.67 -14.75
CA GLU A 103 26.31 -24.98 -13.44
C GLU A 103 26.12 -23.47 -13.61
N TRP A 104 26.71 -22.88 -14.66
CA TRP A 104 26.52 -21.47 -15.03
C TRP A 104 25.07 -21.16 -15.42
N ILE A 105 24.45 -21.99 -16.25
CA ILE A 105 23.04 -21.89 -16.62
C ILE A 105 22.16 -22.05 -15.37
N GLY A 106 22.50 -22.95 -14.44
CA GLY A 106 21.82 -23.10 -13.16
C GLY A 106 21.90 -21.84 -12.29
N ARG A 107 23.06 -21.16 -12.25
CA ARG A 107 23.23 -19.87 -11.58
C ARG A 107 22.48 -18.73 -12.30
N TYR A 108 22.34 -18.79 -13.62
CA TYR A 108 21.57 -17.82 -14.40
C TYR A 108 20.05 -18.04 -14.28
N TYR A 109 19.61 -19.29 -14.11
CA TYR A 109 18.23 -19.63 -13.75
C TYR A 109 17.78 -18.97 -12.44
N TYR A 110 18.73 -18.50 -11.62
CA TYR A 110 18.43 -17.67 -10.45
C TYR A 110 17.81 -16.31 -10.81
N PHE A 111 17.98 -15.79 -12.04
CA PHE A 111 17.25 -14.61 -12.52
C PHE A 111 15.79 -14.94 -12.90
N ASP A 112 15.52 -16.16 -13.36
CA ASP A 112 14.15 -16.69 -13.51
C ASP A 112 13.54 -16.92 -12.12
N VAL A 113 14.36 -17.30 -11.13
CA VAL A 113 14.00 -17.29 -9.71
C VAL A 113 13.75 -15.87 -9.21
N ILE A 114 14.34 -14.80 -9.76
CA ILE A 114 13.94 -13.42 -9.38
C ILE A 114 12.55 -13.09 -9.95
N GLU A 115 12.23 -13.48 -11.18
CA GLU A 115 10.86 -13.31 -11.72
C GLU A 115 9.85 -14.17 -10.93
N GLU A 116 10.20 -15.42 -10.64
CA GLU A 116 9.39 -16.36 -9.88
C GLU A 116 9.27 -15.92 -8.42
N SER A 117 10.34 -15.42 -7.81
CA SER A 117 10.36 -14.85 -6.46
C SER A 117 9.59 -13.55 -6.41
N MET A 118 9.65 -12.70 -7.44
CA MET A 118 8.77 -11.53 -7.55
C MET A 118 7.32 -11.98 -7.68
N LYS A 119 7.00 -12.99 -8.50
CA LYS A 119 5.65 -13.56 -8.58
C LYS A 119 5.18 -14.12 -7.25
N ILE A 120 6.03 -14.83 -6.52
CA ILE A 120 5.73 -15.41 -5.20
C ILE A 120 5.57 -14.29 -4.17
N LEU A 121 6.51 -13.35 -4.06
CA LEU A 121 6.41 -12.18 -3.19
C LEU A 121 5.15 -11.37 -3.48
N TYR A 122 4.84 -11.09 -4.75
CA TYR A 122 3.63 -10.37 -5.12
C TYR A 122 2.37 -11.19 -4.81
N ASN A 123 2.35 -12.49 -5.13
CA ASN A 123 1.19 -13.34 -4.83
C ASN A 123 0.96 -13.48 -3.33
N ASP A 124 2.02 -13.60 -2.54
CA ASP A 124 1.95 -13.68 -1.08
C ASP A 124 1.55 -12.33 -0.48
N GLU A 125 2.06 -11.21 -1.01
CA GLU A 125 1.66 -9.87 -0.58
C GLU A 125 0.17 -9.62 -0.91
N ILE A 126 -0.31 -10.02 -2.10
CA ILE A 126 -1.71 -9.95 -2.51
C ILE A 126 -2.59 -10.86 -1.65
N ALA A 127 -2.17 -12.11 -1.43
CA ALA A 127 -2.92 -13.06 -0.61
C ALA A 127 -2.98 -12.59 0.85
N SER A 128 -1.88 -12.06 1.37
CA SER A 128 -1.80 -11.44 2.70
C SER A 128 -2.71 -10.22 2.82
N GLN A 129 -2.69 -9.32 1.83
CA GLN A 129 -3.61 -8.16 1.76
C GLN A 129 -5.08 -8.61 1.70
N ASN A 130 -5.40 -9.58 0.85
CA ASN A 130 -6.76 -10.12 0.72
C ASN A 130 -7.25 -10.75 2.03
N ASN A 131 -6.39 -11.49 2.75
CA ASN A 131 -6.72 -12.06 4.05
C ASN A 131 -6.96 -10.97 5.10
N LYS A 132 -6.12 -9.93 5.15
CA LYS A 132 -6.32 -8.77 6.05
C LYS A 132 -7.65 -8.08 5.78
N ILE A 133 -8.00 -7.92 4.50
CA ILE A 133 -9.27 -7.30 4.08
C ILE A 133 -10.47 -8.17 4.43
N LEU A 134 -10.39 -9.49 4.22
CA LEU A 134 -11.45 -10.43 4.59
C LEU A 134 -11.73 -10.37 6.10
N ILE A 135 -10.67 -10.36 6.92
CA ILE A 135 -10.79 -10.19 8.37
C ILE A 135 -11.52 -8.88 8.69
N LEU A 136 -11.20 -7.79 7.98
CA LEU A 136 -11.82 -6.50 8.19
C LEU A 136 -13.31 -6.50 7.79
N TYR A 137 -13.69 -7.20 6.72
CA TYR A 137 -15.09 -7.40 6.34
C TYR A 137 -15.87 -8.20 7.38
N ILE A 138 -15.30 -9.30 7.87
CA ILE A 138 -15.93 -10.13 8.92
C ILE A 138 -16.12 -9.28 10.18
N PHE A 139 -15.08 -8.56 10.60
CA PHE A 139 -15.15 -7.70 11.79
C PHE A 139 -16.22 -6.61 11.64
N THR A 140 -16.30 -5.99 10.47
CA THR A 140 -17.32 -4.98 10.21
C THR A 140 -18.72 -5.58 10.19
N GLY A 141 -18.91 -6.73 9.54
CA GLY A 141 -20.18 -7.46 9.54
C GLY A 141 -20.66 -7.83 10.95
N VAL A 142 -19.73 -8.29 11.81
CA VAL A 142 -20.00 -8.61 13.22
C VAL A 142 -20.42 -7.35 13.98
N LEU A 143 -19.75 -6.21 13.78
CA LEU A 143 -20.13 -4.94 14.42
C LEU A 143 -21.53 -4.47 13.99
N ILE A 144 -21.89 -4.62 12.71
CA ILE A 144 -23.24 -4.31 12.21
C ILE A 144 -24.28 -5.19 12.90
N ALA A 145 -24.02 -6.49 12.95
CA ALA A 145 -24.92 -7.46 13.58
C ALA A 145 -25.11 -7.14 15.06
N LEU A 146 -24.03 -6.88 15.81
CA LEU A 146 -24.07 -6.47 17.22
C LEU A 146 -24.85 -5.18 17.43
N SER A 147 -24.61 -4.16 16.59
CA SER A 147 -25.34 -2.90 16.64
C SER A 147 -26.85 -3.08 16.44
N LEU A 148 -27.25 -3.88 15.44
CA LEU A 148 -28.65 -4.21 15.21
C LEU A 148 -29.26 -5.01 16.38
N LEU A 149 -28.49 -5.93 16.96
CA LEU A 149 -28.93 -6.80 18.04
C LEU A 149 -29.13 -6.00 19.35
N ILE A 150 -28.23 -5.06 19.66
CA ILE A 150 -28.40 -4.12 20.79
C ILE A 150 -29.65 -3.25 20.60
N ASN A 151 -29.89 -2.77 19.39
CA ASN A 151 -31.06 -1.95 19.11
C ASN A 151 -32.37 -2.74 19.17
N PHE A 152 -32.38 -3.95 18.59
CA PHE A 152 -33.56 -4.78 18.48
C PHE A 152 -33.92 -5.47 19.80
N LEU A 153 -32.93 -5.97 20.55
CA LEU A 153 -33.15 -6.69 21.81
C LEU A 153 -33.02 -5.82 23.06
N GLY A 154 -32.32 -4.68 22.98
CA GLY A 154 -32.12 -3.79 24.12
C GLY A 154 -33.03 -2.58 24.07
N LEU A 155 -32.71 -1.63 23.18
CA LEU A 155 -33.32 -0.29 23.20
C LEU A 155 -34.79 -0.28 22.79
N THR A 156 -35.15 -1.00 21.73
CA THR A 156 -36.53 -1.06 21.24
C THR A 156 -37.50 -1.65 22.27
N PRO A 157 -37.24 -2.84 22.87
CA PRO A 157 -38.14 -3.40 23.87
C PRO A 157 -38.14 -2.58 25.16
N LEU A 158 -37.00 -2.02 25.58
CA LEU A 158 -36.97 -1.13 26.75
C LEU A 158 -37.89 0.08 26.55
N TYR A 159 -37.80 0.74 25.40
CA TYR A 159 -38.65 1.87 25.07
C TYR A 159 -40.13 1.48 24.98
N ASN A 160 -40.44 0.38 24.27
CA ASN A 160 -41.81 -0.10 24.12
C ASN A 160 -42.43 -0.51 25.46
N ASN A 161 -41.69 -1.21 26.31
CA ASN A 161 -42.15 -1.65 27.62
C ASN A 161 -42.37 -0.46 28.55
N THR A 162 -41.42 0.48 28.61
CA THR A 162 -41.56 1.72 29.40
C THR A 162 -42.79 2.49 28.95
N ARG A 163 -42.98 2.67 27.64
CA ARG A 163 -44.14 3.39 27.11
C ARG A 163 -45.45 2.67 27.39
N ARG A 164 -45.50 1.34 27.22
CA ARG A 164 -46.69 0.54 27.53
C ARG A 164 -47.04 0.63 29.01
N LEU A 165 -46.03 0.59 29.89
CA LEU A 165 -46.18 0.72 31.32
C LEU A 165 -46.70 2.12 31.68
N TYR A 166 -46.14 3.17 31.08
CA TYR A 166 -46.63 4.54 31.22
C TYR A 166 -48.09 4.69 30.76
N ASP A 167 -48.42 4.23 29.55
CA ASP A 167 -49.76 4.36 28.97
C ASP A 167 -50.81 3.58 29.79
N LYS A 168 -50.46 2.37 30.28
CA LYS A 168 -51.35 1.58 31.14
C LYS A 168 -51.53 2.20 32.52
N THR A 169 -50.45 2.67 33.13
CA THR A 169 -50.49 3.38 34.42
C THR A 169 -51.35 4.63 34.29
N MET A 170 -51.14 5.43 33.26
CA MET A 170 -51.96 6.62 32.99
C MET A 170 -53.44 6.26 32.69
N GLY A 171 -53.69 5.11 32.05
CA GLY A 171 -55.02 4.55 31.87
C GLY A 171 -55.71 4.25 33.20
N MET A 172 -55.00 3.62 34.14
CA MET A 172 -55.49 3.38 35.49
C MET A 172 -55.84 4.68 36.22
N PHE A 173 -55.02 5.72 36.07
CA PHE A 173 -55.30 7.04 36.64
C PHE A 173 -56.60 7.67 36.10
N LYS A 174 -57.02 7.36 34.86
CA LYS A 174 -58.30 7.85 34.33
C LYS A 174 -59.52 7.24 35.04
N HIS A 175 -59.37 6.08 35.64
CA HIS A 175 -60.46 5.40 36.37
C HIS A 175 -60.61 5.87 37.81
N LEU A 176 -59.65 6.65 38.34
CA LEU A 176 -59.85 7.35 39.59
C LEU A 176 -60.98 8.37 39.42
N LEU A 177 -62.05 8.21 40.20
CA LEU A 177 -63.15 9.16 40.24
C LEU A 177 -62.58 10.56 40.48
N LYS A 178 -63.05 11.56 39.71
CA LYS A 178 -62.60 12.95 39.83
C LYS A 178 -62.67 13.46 41.29
N GLY A 179 -63.63 12.96 42.06
CA GLY A 179 -63.74 13.22 43.50
C GLY A 179 -62.61 12.61 44.35
N SER A 180 -62.12 11.41 44.03
CA SER A 180 -61.00 10.78 44.73
C SER A 180 -59.66 11.49 44.45
N ILE A 181 -59.48 12.02 43.24
CA ILE A 181 -58.29 12.83 42.92
C ILE A 181 -58.33 14.13 43.71
N ASN A 182 -59.48 14.81 43.74
CA ASN A 182 -59.65 16.03 44.53
C ASN A 182 -59.45 15.79 46.04
N ASP A 183 -59.91 14.64 46.57
CA ASP A 183 -59.68 14.26 47.97
C ASP A 183 -58.21 13.92 48.28
N MET A 184 -57.48 13.30 47.33
CA MET A 184 -56.03 13.13 47.46
C MET A 184 -55.31 14.47 47.44
N VAL A 185 -55.66 15.34 46.49
CA VAL A 185 -55.06 16.68 46.37
C VAL A 185 -55.32 17.48 47.65
N SER A 186 -56.54 17.48 48.18
CA SER A 186 -56.86 18.19 49.41
C SER A 186 -56.11 17.63 50.62
N LYS A 187 -56.00 16.30 50.76
CA LYS A 187 -55.19 15.68 51.84
C LYS A 187 -53.70 16.01 51.70
N PHE A 188 -53.18 16.06 50.48
CA PHE A 188 -51.81 16.49 50.21
C PHE A 188 -51.60 17.95 50.56
N GLU A 189 -52.53 18.84 50.18
CA GLU A 189 -52.48 20.26 50.54
C GLU A 189 -52.50 20.44 52.07
N ILE A 190 -53.38 19.73 52.78
CA ILE A 190 -53.44 19.75 54.25
C ILE A 190 -52.13 19.24 54.87
N CYS A 191 -51.54 18.17 54.35
CA CYS A 191 -50.25 17.67 54.84
C CYS A 191 -49.11 18.64 54.57
N ILE A 192 -49.09 19.26 53.38
CA ILE A 192 -48.10 20.28 53.03
C ILE A 192 -48.26 21.48 53.97
N GLU A 193 -49.47 21.96 54.19
CA GLU A 193 -49.76 23.07 55.10
C GLU A 193 -49.31 22.74 56.52
N SER A 194 -49.63 21.54 57.01
CA SER A 194 -49.21 21.06 58.33
C SER A 194 -47.68 20.98 58.49
N ILE A 195 -46.96 20.43 57.50
CA ILE A 195 -45.48 20.39 57.51
C ILE A 195 -44.92 21.80 57.45
N THR A 196 -45.51 22.65 56.62
CA THR A 196 -45.05 24.02 56.42
C THR A 196 -45.23 24.86 57.69
N GLU A 197 -46.34 24.69 58.39
CA GLU A 197 -46.60 25.31 59.69
C GLU A 197 -45.65 24.77 60.77
N THR A 198 -45.33 23.47 60.73
CA THR A 198 -44.41 22.84 61.68
C THR A 198 -42.96 23.31 61.48
N TYR A 199 -42.54 23.62 60.26
CA TYR A 199 -41.16 23.97 59.91
C TYR A 199 -40.96 25.43 59.46
N ASP A 200 -41.99 26.27 59.54
CA ASP A 200 -42.00 27.70 59.18
C ASP A 200 -41.41 28.01 57.78
N ILE A 201 -41.81 27.24 56.77
CA ILE A 201 -41.29 27.35 55.40
C ILE A 201 -42.20 28.27 54.56
N SER A 202 -41.73 29.37 53.98
CA SER A 202 -42.59 30.21 53.11
C SER A 202 -42.88 29.53 51.75
N ILE A 203 -44.11 29.08 51.50
CA ILE A 203 -44.52 28.37 50.26
C ILE A 203 -44.59 29.29 49.02
N ASP A 204 -44.80 30.59 49.21
CA ASP A 204 -45.14 31.52 48.11
C ASP A 204 -44.05 31.63 47.02
N ALA A 205 -42.79 31.34 47.33
CA ALA A 205 -41.71 31.31 46.34
C ALA A 205 -41.73 30.07 45.41
N ARG A 206 -42.40 28.96 45.78
CA ARG A 206 -42.39 27.70 45.00
C ARG A 206 -43.56 27.57 44.03
N LYS A 207 -44.72 28.20 44.28
CA LYS A 207 -45.89 28.14 43.37
C LYS A 207 -45.57 28.67 41.96
N ASN A 208 -44.64 29.62 41.82
CA ASN A 208 -44.19 30.14 40.52
C ASN A 208 -43.17 29.25 39.77
N LYS A 209 -42.64 28.19 40.40
CA LYS A 209 -41.61 27.33 39.79
C LYS A 209 -42.20 26.22 38.91
N TYR A 210 -43.47 25.87 39.11
CA TYR A 210 -44.21 24.93 38.27
C TYR A 210 -44.93 25.69 37.14
N LYS A 211 -44.19 26.43 36.32
CA LYS A 211 -44.67 26.71 34.97
C LYS A 211 -44.79 25.34 34.31
N ILE A 212 -46.01 24.91 34.05
CA ILE A 212 -46.31 23.80 33.16
C ILE A 212 -45.68 24.20 31.83
N ASP A 213 -44.44 23.79 31.60
CA ASP A 213 -43.74 24.03 30.36
C ASP A 213 -44.67 23.48 29.28
N SER A 214 -45.25 24.39 28.49
CA SER A 214 -46.03 24.05 27.32
C SER A 214 -45.05 23.40 26.36
N GLN A 215 -44.84 22.11 26.55
CA GLN A 215 -43.87 21.30 25.85
C GLN A 215 -44.25 21.42 24.38
N THR A 216 -43.49 22.24 23.66
CA THR A 216 -43.77 22.55 22.26
C THR A 216 -43.83 21.22 21.52
N TYR A 217 -44.81 21.07 20.63
CA TYR A 217 -45.06 19.85 19.86
C TYR A 217 -43.78 19.23 19.25
N LEU A 218 -42.81 20.10 18.92
CA LEU A 218 -41.45 19.80 18.52
C LEU A 218 -40.66 18.91 19.51
N SER A 219 -40.65 19.24 20.80
CA SER A 219 -39.96 18.45 21.85
C SER A 219 -40.47 17.02 21.91
N ARG A 220 -41.79 16.84 21.79
CA ARG A 220 -42.43 15.52 21.82
C ARG A 220 -42.07 14.67 20.59
N ASN A 221 -41.95 15.29 19.42
CA ASN A 221 -41.52 14.60 18.20
C ASN A 221 -40.03 14.27 18.23
N ILE A 222 -39.18 15.16 18.78
CA ILE A 222 -37.75 14.90 18.96
C ILE A 222 -37.53 13.68 19.85
N LYS A 223 -38.26 13.55 20.97
CA LYS A 223 -38.17 12.37 21.86
C LYS A 223 -38.52 11.06 21.14
N LYS A 224 -39.54 11.06 20.26
CA LYS A 224 -39.89 9.88 19.44
C LYS A 224 -38.84 9.57 18.37
N MET A 225 -38.17 10.60 17.85
CA MET A 225 -37.12 10.47 16.84
C MET A 225 -35.77 10.04 17.41
N LYS A 226 -35.48 10.25 18.72
CA LYS A 226 -34.18 9.92 19.34
C LYS A 226 -33.69 8.50 19.00
N GLY A 227 -34.55 7.48 19.11
CA GLY A 227 -34.19 6.10 18.78
C GLY A 227 -33.86 5.89 17.30
N TYR A 228 -34.62 6.52 16.40
CA TYR A 228 -34.34 6.49 14.96
C TYR A 228 -33.05 7.23 14.61
N VAL A 229 -32.75 8.34 15.29
CA VAL A 229 -31.52 9.11 15.11
C VAL A 229 -30.30 8.30 15.54
N ILE A 230 -30.38 7.58 16.67
CA ILE A 230 -29.31 6.67 17.12
C ILE A 230 -29.09 5.55 16.11
N ASN A 231 -30.16 4.92 15.61
CA ASN A 231 -30.06 3.88 14.56
C ASN A 231 -29.43 4.43 13.27
N PHE A 232 -29.87 5.61 12.83
CA PHE A 232 -29.33 6.25 11.65
C PHE A 232 -27.84 6.58 11.82
N LEU A 233 -27.44 7.11 12.98
CA LEU A 233 -26.03 7.38 13.30
C LEU A 233 -25.19 6.11 13.25
N LEU A 234 -25.67 4.99 13.82
CA LEU A 234 -24.95 3.72 13.80
C LEU A 234 -24.79 3.19 12.37
N ILE A 235 -25.86 3.19 11.56
CA ILE A 235 -25.82 2.77 10.16
C ILE A 235 -24.90 3.68 9.33
N ALA A 236 -24.99 4.99 9.52
CA ALA A 236 -24.13 5.95 8.83
C ALA A 236 -22.65 5.72 9.18
N THR A 237 -22.34 5.42 10.45
CA THR A 237 -20.98 5.11 10.89
C THR A 237 -20.43 3.88 10.18
N ILE A 238 -21.23 2.81 10.11
CA ILE A 238 -20.89 1.58 9.39
C ILE A 238 -20.63 1.87 7.90
N LEU A 239 -21.51 2.62 7.25
CA LEU A 239 -21.40 2.93 5.82
C LEU A 239 -20.18 3.81 5.53
N CYS A 240 -19.90 4.79 6.39
CA CYS A 240 -18.72 5.65 6.27
C CYS A 240 -17.41 4.86 6.39
N VAL A 241 -17.37 3.78 7.17
CA VAL A 241 -16.17 2.93 7.28
C VAL A 241 -16.09 1.91 6.14
N THR A 242 -17.19 1.26 5.77
CA THR A 242 -17.20 0.16 4.79
C THR A 242 -17.03 0.63 3.35
N ILE A 243 -17.74 1.69 2.93
CA ILE A 243 -17.75 2.13 1.52
C ILE A 243 -16.35 2.50 1.02
N PRO A 244 -15.54 3.31 1.74
CA PRO A 244 -14.21 3.69 1.28
C PRO A 244 -13.27 2.49 1.16
N ILE A 245 -13.39 1.51 2.06
CA ILE A 245 -12.61 0.28 2.05
C ILE A 245 -12.96 -0.57 0.83
N ILE A 246 -14.26 -0.73 0.53
CA ILE A 246 -14.73 -1.48 -0.65
C ILE A 246 -14.25 -0.82 -1.94
N ILE A 247 -14.43 0.50 -2.06
CA ILE A 247 -14.06 1.25 -3.27
C ILE A 247 -12.55 1.17 -3.50
N LYS A 248 -11.73 1.39 -2.46
CA LYS A 248 -10.27 1.33 -2.59
C LYS A 248 -9.75 -0.08 -2.81
N ASN A 249 -10.31 -1.08 -2.16
CA ASN A 249 -9.87 -2.45 -2.38
C ASN A 249 -10.09 -2.90 -3.82
N ASN A 250 -11.25 -2.58 -4.40
CA ASN A 250 -11.53 -2.92 -5.79
C ASN A 250 -10.57 -2.19 -6.76
N SER A 251 -10.13 -0.99 -6.40
CA SER A 251 -9.07 -0.27 -7.11
C SER A 251 -7.71 -0.96 -6.99
N ILE A 252 -7.30 -1.36 -5.78
CA ILE A 252 -5.99 -1.99 -5.54
C ILE A 252 -5.91 -3.36 -6.21
N VAL A 253 -6.91 -4.22 -5.98
CA VAL A 253 -6.94 -5.58 -6.56
C VAL A 253 -7.01 -5.52 -8.08
N LYS A 254 -7.78 -4.59 -8.67
CA LYS A 254 -7.74 -4.37 -10.12
C LYS A 254 -6.36 -3.92 -10.58
N ASN A 255 -5.74 -2.95 -9.92
CA ASN A 255 -4.43 -2.46 -10.33
C ASN A 255 -3.35 -3.56 -10.25
N VAL A 256 -3.42 -4.44 -9.25
CA VAL A 256 -2.41 -5.48 -9.03
C VAL A 256 -2.62 -6.72 -9.91
N ASN A 257 -3.82 -7.29 -10.00
CA ASN A 257 -4.09 -8.45 -10.90
C ASN A 257 -3.89 -8.09 -12.38
N TYR A 258 -4.00 -6.80 -12.71
CA TYR A 258 -3.90 -6.32 -14.07
C TYR A 258 -2.44 -6.07 -14.47
N ASN A 259 -1.57 -5.57 -13.58
CA ASN A 259 -0.11 -5.43 -13.81
C ASN A 259 0.59 -6.77 -14.12
N MET A 260 0.02 -7.89 -13.69
CA MET A 260 0.62 -9.22 -13.82
C MET A 260 0.49 -9.85 -15.23
N ASN A 261 -0.34 -9.30 -16.13
CA ASN A 261 -0.55 -9.86 -17.47
C ASN A 261 0.09 -9.00 -18.58
N ALA A 262 0.97 -9.58 -19.39
CA ALA A 262 1.73 -8.93 -20.49
C ALA A 262 0.90 -8.17 -21.57
N LYS A 263 -0.43 -8.15 -21.49
CA LYS A 263 -1.33 -7.23 -22.23
C LYS A 263 -1.25 -5.77 -21.78
N VAL A 264 -0.59 -5.51 -20.64
CA VAL A 264 -0.51 -4.22 -19.93
C VAL A 264 0.11 -3.09 -20.74
N GLN A 265 1.20 -3.31 -21.49
CA GLN A 265 1.83 -2.23 -22.24
C GLN A 265 0.89 -1.61 -23.30
N LYS A 266 0.11 -2.45 -24.00
CA LYS A 266 -0.81 -2.00 -25.05
C LYS A 266 -2.07 -1.31 -24.50
N GLN A 267 -2.47 -1.67 -23.28
CA GLN A 267 -3.65 -1.10 -22.62
C GLN A 267 -3.30 0.16 -21.81
N LEU A 268 -2.09 0.25 -21.24
CA LEU A 268 -1.47 1.49 -20.75
C LEU A 268 -1.40 2.55 -21.85
N TYR A 269 -0.88 2.17 -23.01
CA TYR A 269 -0.75 3.07 -24.15
C TYR A 269 -2.07 3.64 -24.69
N SER A 270 -3.19 2.95 -24.45
CA SER A 270 -4.50 3.31 -24.98
C SER A 270 -5.47 3.92 -23.96
N GLY A 271 -5.11 4.00 -22.67
CA GLY A 271 -5.99 4.56 -21.63
C GLY A 271 -7.27 3.78 -21.37
N THR A 272 -7.31 2.52 -21.79
CA THR A 272 -8.47 1.64 -21.62
C THR A 272 -8.60 1.08 -20.19
N ILE A 273 -7.74 1.55 -19.27
CA ILE A 273 -7.49 1.02 -17.93
C ILE A 273 -8.12 1.83 -16.78
N GLY A 274 -8.93 2.85 -17.06
CA GLY A 274 -9.52 3.70 -16.01
C GLY A 274 -8.51 4.62 -15.29
N LEU A 275 -7.22 4.45 -15.58
CA LEU A 275 -6.22 5.51 -15.54
C LEU A 275 -6.27 6.28 -16.88
N PRO A 276 -5.98 7.59 -16.89
CA PRO A 276 -5.71 8.30 -18.12
C PRO A 276 -4.72 7.49 -18.97
N SER A 277 -4.89 7.48 -20.29
CA SER A 277 -3.90 6.90 -21.22
C SER A 277 -2.49 7.29 -20.83
N THR A 278 -1.46 6.51 -21.15
CA THR A 278 -0.09 7.08 -21.07
C THR A 278 0.07 8.28 -22.02
N LYS A 279 -0.88 8.53 -22.94
CA LYS A 279 -1.06 9.83 -23.64
C LYS A 279 -1.68 10.96 -22.80
N ASP A 280 -2.36 10.62 -21.72
CA ASP A 280 -3.08 11.53 -20.80
C ASP A 280 -2.41 11.61 -19.42
N MET A 281 -1.41 10.75 -19.12
CA MET A 281 -0.58 10.79 -17.92
C MET A 281 0.43 11.93 -18.04
N ARG A 282 -0.07 13.16 -17.92
CA ARG A 282 0.71 14.40 -18.08
C ARG A 282 1.99 14.48 -17.25
N TYR A 283 2.08 13.74 -16.16
CA TYR A 283 3.28 13.69 -15.31
C TYR A 283 4.39 12.78 -15.86
N LEU A 284 4.07 11.85 -16.77
CA LEU A 284 5.04 11.05 -17.52
C LEU A 284 5.33 11.62 -18.91
N ASP A 285 4.47 12.51 -19.41
CA ASP A 285 4.71 13.22 -20.68
C ASP A 285 6.09 13.86 -20.66
N SER A 286 6.54 14.42 -19.53
CA SER A 286 7.87 15.03 -19.44
C SER A 286 9.06 14.08 -19.67
N LEU A 287 8.84 12.77 -19.54
CA LEU A 287 9.86 11.72 -19.67
C LEU A 287 9.72 10.91 -20.97
N ILE A 288 8.48 10.72 -21.40
CA ILE A 288 8.12 9.89 -22.55
C ILE A 288 8.04 10.74 -23.83
N ILE A 289 7.55 11.98 -23.73
CA ILE A 289 7.13 12.84 -24.85
C ILE A 289 7.89 14.18 -24.88
N GLU A 290 7.98 14.90 -23.78
CA GLU A 290 8.71 16.17 -23.72
C GLU A 290 10.21 15.88 -23.76
N GLN A 291 10.92 16.71 -24.53
CA GLN A 291 12.35 16.59 -24.78
C GLN A 291 13.20 17.09 -23.60
N LYS A 292 12.87 16.69 -22.37
CA LYS A 292 13.60 17.07 -21.17
C LYS A 292 14.69 16.05 -20.92
N CYS A 293 15.92 16.55 -20.79
CA CYS A 293 17.06 15.70 -20.55
C CYS A 293 16.92 14.98 -19.20
N LYS A 294 17.22 13.67 -19.21
CA LYS A 294 16.71 12.72 -18.21
C LYS A 294 17.63 12.49 -17.03
N MET A 295 18.88 12.96 -17.10
CA MET A 295 19.73 13.04 -15.91
C MET A 295 19.30 14.24 -15.04
N ASP A 296 20.00 14.49 -13.94
CA ASP A 296 19.78 15.71 -13.14
C ASP A 296 19.95 16.93 -14.06
N GLU A 297 19.05 17.91 -14.01
CA GLU A 297 18.96 18.99 -15.01
C GLU A 297 20.31 19.72 -15.24
N GLU A 298 21.18 19.76 -14.24
CA GLU A 298 22.54 20.31 -14.34
C GLU A 298 23.52 19.44 -15.14
N SER A 299 23.42 18.11 -15.05
CA SER A 299 24.32 17.18 -15.77
C SER A 299 24.08 17.21 -17.28
N CYS A 300 22.87 17.57 -17.69
CA CYS A 300 22.48 17.73 -19.08
C CYS A 300 23.04 19.00 -19.74
N ALA A 301 23.37 20.02 -18.95
CA ALA A 301 23.94 21.27 -19.45
C ALA A 301 25.42 21.13 -19.86
N ASN A 302 26.08 20.05 -19.43
CA ASN A 302 27.51 19.83 -19.61
C ASN A 302 27.82 18.63 -20.53
N ILE A 303 26.88 18.23 -21.39
CA ILE A 303 27.11 17.11 -22.32
C ILE A 303 28.13 17.56 -23.37
N GLU A 304 29.28 16.88 -23.43
CA GLU A 304 30.29 17.10 -24.44
C GLU A 304 29.81 16.45 -25.76
N GLU A 305 29.47 17.28 -26.75
CA GLU A 305 29.01 16.79 -28.05
C GLU A 305 30.16 16.17 -28.85
N ASP A 306 29.91 15.00 -29.43
CA ASP A 306 30.84 14.34 -30.34
C ASP A 306 30.20 14.17 -31.72
N MET A 307 30.52 15.10 -32.61
CA MET A 307 30.05 15.13 -33.99
C MET A 307 30.54 13.92 -34.81
N THR A 308 31.57 13.21 -34.37
CA THR A 308 32.12 12.06 -35.11
C THR A 308 31.26 10.81 -34.97
N CYS A 309 30.52 10.68 -33.87
CA CYS A 309 29.59 9.60 -33.62
C CYS A 309 28.12 10.05 -33.69
N GLU A 310 27.87 11.27 -34.18
CA GLU A 310 26.55 11.91 -34.21
C GLU A 310 25.90 12.02 -32.83
N TYR A 311 26.68 11.96 -31.74
CA TYR A 311 26.18 12.10 -30.38
C TYR A 311 26.07 13.58 -30.02
N THR A 312 24.86 14.13 -30.20
CA THR A 312 24.55 15.55 -29.99
C THR A 312 23.62 15.74 -28.79
N GLU A 313 23.59 16.96 -28.27
CA GLU A 313 22.68 17.34 -27.18
C GLU A 313 21.20 17.07 -27.56
N SER A 314 20.86 17.24 -28.84
CA SER A 314 19.51 16.97 -29.35
C SER A 314 19.10 15.51 -29.23
N ILE A 315 20.03 14.56 -29.39
CA ILE A 315 19.73 13.13 -29.24
C ILE A 315 19.47 12.79 -27.77
N VAL A 316 20.27 13.33 -26.85
CA VAL A 316 20.12 13.06 -25.42
C VAL A 316 18.81 13.67 -24.87
N LYS A 317 18.33 14.75 -25.49
CA LYS A 317 17.04 15.38 -25.18
C LYS A 317 15.83 14.62 -25.73
N LEU A 318 15.97 13.60 -26.58
CA LEU A 318 14.84 12.84 -27.11
C LEU A 318 14.01 12.18 -25.99
N GLY A 319 12.70 12.00 -26.23
CA GLY A 319 11.84 11.21 -25.34
C GLY A 319 12.36 9.78 -25.18
N LEU A 320 12.05 9.06 -24.09
CA LEU A 320 12.66 7.74 -23.85
C LEU A 320 12.34 6.73 -24.96
N ASN A 321 11.12 6.79 -25.51
CA ASN A 321 10.73 5.95 -26.64
C ASN A 321 11.50 6.32 -27.91
N GLU A 322 11.63 7.61 -28.21
CA GLU A 322 12.37 8.12 -29.36
C GLU A 322 13.85 7.74 -29.27
N LEU A 323 14.43 7.83 -28.08
CA LEU A 323 15.82 7.44 -27.81
C LEU A 323 16.04 5.93 -28.01
N ILE A 324 15.09 5.10 -27.56
CA ILE A 324 15.13 3.64 -27.76
C ILE A 324 14.94 3.30 -29.25
N ASP A 325 14.02 3.96 -29.95
CA ASP A 325 13.78 3.72 -31.37
C ASP A 325 15.01 4.13 -32.21
N GLU A 326 15.59 5.30 -31.93
CA GLU A 326 16.83 5.76 -32.57
C GLU A 326 17.99 4.79 -32.31
N PHE A 327 18.14 4.32 -31.07
CA PHE A 327 19.10 3.29 -30.72
C PHE A 327 18.89 2.00 -31.54
N LEU A 328 17.66 1.49 -31.59
CA LEU A 328 17.33 0.27 -32.32
C LEU A 328 17.56 0.41 -33.82
N ASP A 329 17.23 1.56 -34.41
CA ASP A 329 17.43 1.82 -35.84
C ASP A 329 18.92 1.95 -36.19
N LYS A 330 19.72 2.63 -35.35
CA LYS A 330 21.17 2.66 -35.49
C LYS A 330 21.77 1.25 -35.37
N MET A 331 21.30 0.43 -34.42
CA MET A 331 21.72 -0.96 -34.29
C MET A 331 21.36 -1.81 -35.51
N LYS A 332 20.17 -1.64 -36.10
CA LYS A 332 19.80 -2.30 -37.37
C LYS A 332 20.73 -1.89 -38.50
N VAL A 333 21.07 -0.60 -38.61
CA VAL A 333 21.98 -0.10 -39.65
C VAL A 333 23.37 -0.69 -39.46
N ILE A 334 23.90 -0.72 -38.24
CA ILE A 334 25.20 -1.35 -37.92
C ILE A 334 25.16 -2.84 -38.30
N LEU A 335 24.09 -3.54 -37.91
CA LEU A 335 23.88 -4.95 -38.25
C LEU A 335 23.84 -5.17 -39.76
N MET A 336 23.16 -4.32 -40.53
CA MET A 336 23.13 -4.40 -42.00
C MET A 336 24.49 -4.10 -42.63
N LYS A 337 25.19 -3.05 -42.16
CA LYS A 337 26.53 -2.64 -42.63
C LYS A 337 27.59 -3.71 -42.36
N SER A 338 27.47 -4.41 -41.23
CA SER A 338 28.43 -5.43 -40.80
C SER A 338 28.56 -6.61 -41.78
N LYS A 339 27.61 -6.78 -42.72
CA LYS A 339 27.55 -7.90 -43.67
C LYS A 339 27.75 -9.26 -42.98
N ILE A 340 27.38 -9.41 -41.71
CA ILE A 340 27.60 -10.64 -40.91
C ILE A 340 27.09 -11.89 -41.63
N LYS A 341 26.00 -11.76 -42.39
CA LYS A 341 25.43 -12.86 -43.20
C LYS A 341 26.39 -13.39 -44.27
N ASN A 342 27.25 -12.54 -44.83
CA ASN A 342 28.25 -12.92 -45.84
C ASN A 342 29.54 -13.49 -45.22
N ILE A 343 29.72 -13.32 -43.91
CA ILE A 343 30.91 -13.75 -43.15
C ILE A 343 30.59 -15.02 -42.33
N LYS A 344 29.31 -15.33 -42.05
CA LYS A 344 28.84 -16.59 -41.46
C LYS A 344 28.72 -17.73 -42.48
N ASN A 345 29.76 -17.94 -43.27
CA ASN A 345 29.92 -19.08 -44.18
C ASN A 345 31.07 -19.96 -43.69
N THR A 346 30.98 -21.27 -43.96
CA THR A 346 31.92 -22.29 -43.44
C THR A 346 33.40 -21.97 -43.72
N GLN A 347 33.71 -21.24 -44.79
CA GLN A 347 35.08 -20.80 -45.09
C GLN A 347 35.65 -19.77 -44.10
N TYR A 348 34.84 -18.86 -43.56
CA TYR A 348 35.31 -17.76 -42.72
C TYR A 348 35.15 -18.06 -41.22
N ILE A 349 34.27 -19.00 -40.86
CA ILE A 349 34.08 -19.46 -39.47
C ILE A 349 35.34 -20.14 -38.90
N TYR A 350 36.14 -20.79 -39.75
CA TYR A 350 37.35 -21.51 -39.33
C TYR A 350 38.65 -20.80 -39.71
N TYR A 351 38.59 -19.60 -40.30
CA TYR A 351 39.79 -18.87 -40.72
C TYR A 351 40.35 -18.08 -39.54
N ASN A 352 41.42 -18.61 -38.95
CA ASN A 352 42.12 -18.02 -37.80
C ASN A 352 43.00 -16.84 -38.25
N ASP A 353 42.37 -15.72 -38.64
CA ASP A 353 43.10 -14.47 -38.92
C ASP A 353 43.61 -13.92 -37.58
N HIS A 354 44.92 -13.94 -37.34
CA HIS A 354 45.53 -13.35 -36.14
C HIS A 354 45.20 -11.85 -35.98
N ASN A 355 44.79 -11.16 -37.05
CA ASN A 355 44.30 -9.80 -36.98
C ASN A 355 42.84 -9.67 -36.51
N PHE A 356 42.13 -10.78 -36.26
CA PHE A 356 40.74 -10.73 -35.78
C PHE A 356 40.61 -10.04 -34.43
N ILE A 357 41.57 -10.24 -33.51
CA ILE A 357 41.56 -9.59 -32.20
C ILE A 357 41.79 -8.09 -32.34
N ILE A 358 42.72 -7.67 -33.20
CA ILE A 358 42.96 -6.24 -33.49
C ILE A 358 41.74 -5.63 -34.17
N LYS A 359 41.09 -6.34 -35.09
CA LYS A 359 39.84 -5.93 -35.74
C LYS A 359 38.67 -5.82 -34.74
N ALA A 360 38.57 -6.75 -33.79
CA ALA A 360 37.55 -6.73 -32.75
C ALA A 360 37.77 -5.58 -31.76
N ILE A 361 39.02 -5.34 -31.33
CA ILE A 361 39.36 -4.21 -30.46
C ILE A 361 39.18 -2.89 -31.21
N SER A 362 39.55 -2.83 -32.48
CA SER A 362 39.29 -1.64 -33.30
C SER A 362 37.80 -1.42 -33.51
N ALA A 363 36.98 -2.47 -33.52
CA ALA A 363 35.52 -2.37 -33.58
C ALA A 363 34.93 -1.73 -32.32
N TYR A 364 35.52 -1.97 -31.14
CA TYR A 364 35.14 -1.29 -29.90
C TYR A 364 35.59 0.17 -29.85
N THR A 365 36.58 0.56 -30.65
CA THR A 365 37.02 1.96 -30.79
C THR A 365 36.29 2.71 -31.89
N THR A 366 35.34 2.07 -32.62
CA THR A 366 34.62 2.80 -33.65
C THR A 366 33.60 3.76 -33.03
N PRO A 367 33.38 4.92 -33.67
CA PRO A 367 32.40 5.91 -33.21
C PRO A 367 31.01 5.30 -32.95
N GLU A 368 30.61 4.28 -33.71
CA GLU A 368 29.32 3.61 -33.55
C GLU A 368 29.17 2.86 -32.23
N PHE A 369 30.24 2.24 -31.73
CA PHE A 369 30.20 1.52 -30.45
C PHE A 369 30.18 2.50 -29.27
N LEU A 370 30.89 3.63 -29.38
CA LEU A 370 30.86 4.69 -28.38
C LEU A 370 29.46 5.31 -28.28
N PHE A 371 28.80 5.55 -29.42
CA PHE A 371 27.40 5.97 -29.48
C PHE A 371 26.48 4.96 -28.78
N GLU A 372 26.61 3.67 -29.09
CA GLU A 372 25.81 2.60 -28.47
C GLU A 372 25.89 2.65 -26.94
N LEU A 373 27.12 2.76 -26.41
CA LEU A 373 27.39 2.75 -24.98
C LEU A 373 26.84 4.00 -24.28
N ASN A 374 27.03 5.18 -24.87
CA ASN A 374 26.54 6.44 -24.31
C ASN A 374 24.99 6.50 -24.33
N ILE A 375 24.37 6.08 -25.42
CA ILE A 375 22.89 6.05 -25.53
C ILE A 375 22.30 5.02 -24.57
N MET A 376 22.92 3.84 -24.44
CA MET A 376 22.48 2.82 -23.48
C MET A 376 22.52 3.35 -22.03
N GLN A 377 23.56 4.11 -21.65
CA GLN A 377 23.61 4.76 -20.34
C GLN A 377 22.46 5.76 -20.13
N HIS A 378 22.12 6.55 -21.15
CA HIS A 378 20.96 7.46 -21.07
C HIS A 378 19.61 6.74 -21.02
N ILE A 379 19.48 5.61 -21.72
CA ILE A 379 18.28 4.77 -21.63
C ILE A 379 18.15 4.21 -20.22
N LEU A 380 19.22 3.66 -19.64
CA LEU A 380 19.23 3.12 -18.28
C LEU A 380 18.90 4.19 -17.23
N ALA A 381 19.54 5.36 -17.29
CA ALA A 381 19.23 6.47 -16.38
C ALA A 381 17.78 6.96 -16.55
N GLY A 382 17.28 6.99 -17.78
CA GLY A 382 15.88 7.32 -18.07
C GLY A 382 14.89 6.31 -17.47
N LEU A 383 15.22 5.03 -17.50
CA LEU A 383 14.43 3.95 -16.89
C LEU A 383 14.48 4.02 -15.35
N GLU A 384 15.63 4.26 -14.74
CA GLU A 384 15.74 4.46 -13.29
C GLU A 384 14.90 5.65 -12.81
N LYS A 385 14.93 6.77 -13.56
CA LYS A 385 14.10 7.93 -13.24
C LYS A 385 12.62 7.64 -13.43
N PHE A 386 12.25 6.90 -14.47
CA PHE A 386 10.87 6.43 -14.67
C PHE A 386 10.39 5.59 -13.47
N ASP A 387 11.19 4.63 -13.03
CA ASP A 387 10.89 3.79 -11.86
C ASP A 387 10.74 4.62 -10.59
N SER A 388 11.61 5.62 -10.38
CA SER A 388 11.53 6.51 -9.22
C SER A 388 10.22 7.33 -9.19
N ILE A 389 9.78 7.84 -10.35
CA ILE A 389 8.53 8.61 -10.45
C ILE A 389 7.32 7.70 -10.24
N LEU A 390 7.35 6.51 -10.83
CA LEU A 390 6.29 5.53 -10.68
C LEU A 390 6.18 5.08 -9.21
N TYR A 391 7.31 4.81 -8.56
CA TYR A 391 7.37 4.50 -7.13
C TYR A 391 6.82 5.64 -6.27
N ASN A 392 7.26 6.88 -6.50
CA ASN A 392 6.81 8.05 -5.73
C ASN A 392 5.30 8.28 -5.87
N ASN A 393 4.75 8.13 -7.08
CA ASN A 393 3.31 8.26 -7.32
C ASN A 393 2.51 7.15 -6.64
N ILE A 394 2.99 5.90 -6.71
CA ILE A 394 2.37 4.78 -5.99
C ILE A 394 2.43 5.03 -4.48
N TYR A 395 3.59 5.44 -3.97
CA TYR A 395 3.80 5.75 -2.56
C TYR A 395 2.89 6.89 -2.08
N GLU A 396 2.77 7.98 -2.83
CA GLU A 396 1.89 9.11 -2.49
C GLU A 396 0.41 8.70 -2.52
N SER A 397 0.01 7.88 -3.50
CA SER A 397 -1.34 7.31 -3.56
C SER A 397 -1.64 6.42 -2.35
N ILE A 398 -0.71 5.53 -1.98
CA ILE A 398 -0.81 4.68 -0.79
C ILE A 398 -0.89 5.56 0.47
N ARG A 399 0.02 6.52 0.63
CA ARG A 399 0.06 7.43 1.77
C ARG A 399 -1.26 8.21 1.92
N THR A 400 -1.77 8.77 0.84
CA THR A 400 -3.06 9.49 0.83
C THR A 400 -4.20 8.54 1.21
N SER A 401 -4.19 7.31 0.69
CA SER A 401 -5.15 6.25 1.05
C SER A 401 -5.17 5.96 2.55
N VAL A 402 -3.98 5.77 3.14
CA VAL A 402 -3.81 5.46 4.55
C VAL A 402 -4.29 6.63 5.41
N ILE A 403 -3.95 7.87 5.05
CA ILE A 403 -4.40 9.08 5.77
C ILE A 403 -5.93 9.20 5.72
N THR A 404 -6.55 9.03 4.56
CA THR A 404 -8.02 9.06 4.43
C THR A 404 -8.68 7.98 5.29
N LEU A 405 -8.15 6.75 5.28
CA LEU A 405 -8.67 5.64 6.08
C LEU A 405 -8.53 5.90 7.59
N LEU A 406 -7.42 6.51 8.01
CA LEU A 406 -7.19 6.92 9.39
C LEU A 406 -8.22 7.99 9.83
N ILE A 407 -8.46 9.01 9.00
CA ILE A 407 -9.47 10.05 9.28
C ILE A 407 -10.86 9.43 9.41
N ILE A 408 -11.25 8.56 8.48
CA ILE A 408 -12.54 7.84 8.53
C ILE A 408 -12.66 7.03 9.83
N THR A 409 -11.59 6.35 10.24
CA THR A 409 -11.58 5.55 11.47
C THR A 409 -11.77 6.43 12.70
N ILE A 410 -11.09 7.58 12.79
CA ILE A 410 -11.27 8.55 13.89
C ILE A 410 -12.71 9.06 13.94
N VAL A 411 -13.27 9.46 12.80
CA VAL A 411 -14.67 9.91 12.71
C VAL A 411 -15.61 8.80 13.16
N GLY A 412 -15.34 7.55 12.75
CA GLY A 412 -16.12 6.38 13.16
C GLY A 412 -16.14 6.18 14.68
N VAL A 413 -14.97 6.28 15.33
CA VAL A 413 -14.85 6.17 16.80
C VAL A 413 -15.62 7.27 17.51
N VAL A 414 -15.53 8.52 17.03
CA VAL A 414 -16.27 9.66 17.60
C VAL A 414 -17.78 9.44 17.51
N LEU A 415 -18.26 8.93 16.38
CA LEU A 415 -19.68 8.61 16.20
C LEU A 415 -20.14 7.50 17.16
N ILE A 416 -19.35 6.45 17.35
CA ILE A 416 -19.64 5.37 18.31
C ILE A 416 -19.74 5.91 19.74
N ILE A 417 -18.77 6.73 20.17
CA ILE A 417 -18.79 7.36 21.51
C ILE A 417 -20.05 8.22 21.68
N SER A 418 -20.40 9.02 20.66
CA SER A 418 -21.59 9.87 20.72
C SER A 418 -22.89 9.05 20.84
N ALA A 419 -23.00 7.93 20.11
CA ALA A 419 -24.14 7.02 20.17
C ALA A 419 -24.24 6.34 21.54
N ALA A 420 -23.11 5.93 22.13
CA ALA A 420 -23.05 5.35 23.47
C ALA A 420 -23.50 6.35 24.54
N LEU A 421 -23.05 7.61 24.46
CA LEU A 421 -23.47 8.68 25.38
C LEU A 421 -24.97 8.99 25.27
N MET A 422 -25.51 9.06 24.05
CA MET A 422 -26.95 9.25 23.84
C MET A 422 -27.77 8.08 24.39
N THR A 423 -27.28 6.86 24.17
CA THR A 423 -27.88 5.63 24.70
C THR A 423 -27.91 5.65 26.22
N TYR A 424 -26.77 5.91 26.87
CA TYR A 424 -26.68 6.02 28.32
C TYR A 424 -27.66 7.05 28.89
N ARG A 425 -27.70 8.26 28.31
CA ARG A 425 -28.66 9.29 28.73
C ARG A 425 -30.10 8.83 28.60
N THR A 426 -30.43 8.15 27.51
CA THR A 426 -31.80 7.62 27.29
C THR A 426 -32.16 6.57 28.33
N VAL A 427 -31.23 5.70 28.71
CA VAL A 427 -31.44 4.69 29.76
C VAL A 427 -31.65 5.36 31.13
N VAL A 428 -30.84 6.36 31.46
CA VAL A 428 -31.00 7.12 32.73
C VAL A 428 -32.33 7.85 32.77
N GLU A 429 -32.69 8.61 31.72
CA GLU A 429 -33.99 9.30 31.60
C GLU A 429 -35.16 8.31 31.76
N THR A 430 -35.03 7.11 31.18
CA THR A 430 -36.03 6.04 31.26
C THR A 430 -36.14 5.47 32.67
N ASN A 431 -35.02 5.26 33.34
CA ASN A 431 -34.97 4.75 34.71
C ASN A 431 -35.55 5.77 35.71
N GLU A 432 -35.22 7.05 35.56
CA GLU A 432 -35.81 8.14 36.34
C GLU A 432 -37.32 8.19 36.16
N SER A 433 -37.80 8.14 34.91
CA SER A 433 -39.25 8.13 34.61
C SER A 433 -39.97 6.90 35.21
N LEU A 434 -39.30 5.73 35.23
CA LEU A 434 -39.83 4.53 35.85
C LEU A 434 -39.88 4.66 37.38
N ASN A 435 -38.83 5.19 38.00
CA ASN A 435 -38.80 5.44 39.45
C ASN A 435 -39.87 6.45 39.87
N GLU A 436 -40.01 7.56 39.15
CA GLU A 436 -41.08 8.54 39.39
C GLU A 436 -42.47 7.89 39.30
N LEU A 437 -42.68 7.03 38.29
CA LEU A 437 -43.95 6.33 38.13
C LEU A 437 -44.21 5.35 39.28
N VAL A 438 -43.18 4.64 39.74
CA VAL A 438 -43.25 3.74 40.91
C VAL A 438 -43.57 4.54 42.18
N ASP A 439 -42.90 5.68 42.40
CA ASP A 439 -43.14 6.54 43.56
C ASP A 439 -44.57 7.08 43.58
N ILE A 440 -45.09 7.54 42.43
CA ILE A 440 -46.49 8.00 42.32
C ILE A 440 -47.47 6.88 42.69
N ILE A 441 -47.19 5.63 42.27
CA ILE A 441 -48.05 4.48 42.60
C ILE A 441 -48.03 4.20 44.11
N PHE A 442 -46.88 4.30 44.77
CA PHE A 442 -46.75 4.08 46.21
C PHE A 442 -47.32 5.21 47.07
N ILE A 443 -47.45 6.42 46.52
CA ILE A 443 -48.07 7.56 47.21
C ILE A 443 -49.60 7.39 47.37
N ILE A 444 -50.26 6.58 46.53
CA ILE A 444 -51.71 6.41 46.56
C ILE A 444 -52.13 5.68 47.85
N PRO A 445 -52.96 6.28 48.73
CA PRO A 445 -53.46 5.59 49.91
C PRO A 445 -54.10 4.23 49.61
N GLN A 446 -53.79 3.25 50.46
CA GLN A 446 -54.24 1.86 50.34
C GLN A 446 -55.76 1.71 50.31
N SER A 447 -56.50 2.64 50.94
CA SER A 447 -57.96 2.70 50.85
C SER A 447 -58.45 2.94 49.42
N THR A 448 -57.76 3.80 48.66
CA THR A 448 -58.08 4.09 47.26
C THR A 448 -57.65 2.95 46.35
N ILE A 449 -56.47 2.34 46.63
CA ILE A 449 -56.00 1.14 45.91
C ILE A 449 -57.04 0.01 46.03
N ASN A 450 -57.56 -0.24 47.23
CA ASN A 450 -58.57 -1.28 47.46
C ASN A 450 -59.92 -1.02 46.78
N MET A 451 -60.25 0.24 46.44
CA MET A 451 -61.47 0.59 45.73
C MET A 451 -61.38 0.35 44.21
N ILE A 452 -60.17 0.24 43.66
CA ILE A 452 -59.95 0.01 42.23
C ILE A 452 -59.27 -1.36 42.05
N PRO A 453 -60.04 -2.43 41.76
CA PRO A 453 -59.52 -3.79 41.67
C PRO A 453 -58.34 -3.94 40.69
N GLN A 454 -58.36 -3.20 39.58
CA GLN A 454 -57.26 -3.17 38.60
C GLN A 454 -55.95 -2.65 39.21
N PHE A 455 -56.02 -1.63 40.08
CA PHE A 455 -54.85 -1.03 40.72
C PHE A 455 -54.28 -1.95 41.80
N LYS A 456 -55.17 -2.54 42.60
CA LYS A 456 -54.81 -3.55 43.60
C LYS A 456 -54.13 -4.76 42.96
N ARG A 457 -54.73 -5.33 41.90
CA ARG A 457 -54.15 -6.47 41.16
C ARG A 457 -52.80 -6.10 40.57
N PHE A 458 -52.64 -4.91 40.01
CA PHE A 458 -51.37 -4.46 39.48
C PHE A 458 -50.27 -4.38 40.55
N ILE A 459 -50.54 -3.80 41.72
CA ILE A 459 -49.56 -3.74 42.82
C ILE A 459 -49.23 -5.15 43.34
N GLU A 460 -50.24 -6.01 43.53
CA GLU A 460 -50.04 -7.34 44.11
C GLU A 460 -49.38 -8.34 43.15
N THR A 461 -49.65 -8.23 41.84
CA THR A 461 -49.25 -9.26 40.86
C THR A 461 -48.37 -8.72 39.73
N SER A 462 -48.15 -7.41 39.64
CA SER A 462 -47.51 -6.74 38.50
C SER A 462 -48.21 -6.98 37.14
N SER A 463 -49.44 -7.52 37.15
CA SER A 463 -50.20 -7.85 35.94
C SER A 463 -51.23 -6.77 35.61
N PHE A 464 -51.40 -6.55 34.30
CA PHE A 464 -52.35 -5.60 33.73
C PHE A 464 -53.48 -6.29 32.94
N GLU A 465 -53.54 -7.62 32.93
CA GLU A 465 -54.54 -8.35 32.15
C GLU A 465 -55.82 -8.57 32.98
N GLU A 466 -56.95 -8.21 32.37
CA GLU A 466 -58.27 -8.67 32.79
C GLU A 466 -58.44 -10.08 32.22
N GLU A 467 -58.69 -11.06 33.08
CA GLU A 467 -59.16 -12.39 32.63
C GLU A 467 -60.66 -12.32 32.39
#